data_AF-Q8XP28-F1
#
_entry.id   AF-Q8XP28-F1
#
_cell.length_a   1.000
_cell.length_b   1.000
_cell.length_c   1.000
_cell.angle_alpha   90.00
_cell.angle_beta   90.00
_cell.angle_gamma   90.00
#
_symmetry.space_group_name_H-M   'P 1'
#
loop_
_entity.id
_entity.type
_entity.pdbx_description
1 polymer ?
#
loop_
_entity_poly.entity_id
_entity_poly.type
_entity_poly.pdbx_seq_one_letter_code
_entity_poly.pdbx_strand_id
1 'polypeptide(L)'
;MNLTFKASFQKEWTILDDRIIYGEREILFTHIQSAKLFCKSSFVTNGVIQIIVDGKSINLVYPHKLKVYGEKALTYLLDNYGIKEEKENRKSISEVQEEINSLPCKDDWGTRKEIAELPSVLSIDEHIKAMTSGLTDGNTWLIVCTNKRVLMLDKGMIYGLKLIDIPLDRINSISHSKGLLLGKISITDGATTRTIENVSNETLNFFTDTVSKEVEIYKQAKNTSVTQVVNAMSTADEILKFKQLLDMGVLTQEEFECKKKELLGF
;
A
#
# COMPACT_ATOMS: atom_id res chain seq x y z
N MET A 1 -2.25 -25.05 -13.81
CA MET A 1 -3.19 -25.67 -12.84
C MET A 1 -4.43 -26.07 -13.62
N ASN A 2 -5.12 -27.15 -13.23
CA ASN A 2 -6.42 -27.49 -13.80
C ASN A 2 -7.27 -28.22 -12.74
N LEU A 3 -8.06 -27.45 -11.97
CA LEU A 3 -8.92 -27.99 -10.92
C LEU A 3 -10.33 -27.43 -11.07
N THR A 4 -11.34 -28.30 -11.01
CA THR A 4 -12.76 -27.94 -11.13
C THR A 4 -13.51 -28.24 -9.84
N PHE A 5 -14.38 -27.32 -9.44
CA PHE A 5 -15.17 -27.39 -8.22
C PHE A 5 -16.64 -27.15 -8.52
N LYS A 6 -17.48 -28.06 -8.03
CA LYS A 6 -18.93 -27.95 -8.09
C LYS A 6 -19.52 -28.22 -6.72
N ALA A 7 -20.13 -27.19 -6.13
CA ALA A 7 -20.91 -27.29 -4.91
C ALA A 7 -22.40 -27.22 -5.23
N SER A 8 -23.23 -27.88 -4.42
CA SER A 8 -24.68 -27.88 -4.61
C SER A 8 -25.24 -26.46 -4.63
N PHE A 9 -26.10 -26.17 -5.61
CA PHE A 9 -26.73 -24.85 -5.80
C PHE A 9 -25.76 -23.68 -6.03
N GLN A 10 -24.50 -23.96 -6.36
CA GLN A 10 -23.51 -22.94 -6.71
C GLN A 10 -23.05 -23.12 -8.15
N LYS A 11 -22.57 -22.03 -8.75
CA LYS A 11 -21.94 -22.09 -10.07
C LYS A 11 -20.67 -22.93 -9.97
N GLU A 12 -20.52 -23.82 -10.94
CA GLU A 12 -19.27 -24.56 -11.14
C GLU A 12 -18.15 -23.58 -11.49
N TRP A 13 -16.95 -23.86 -11.03
CA TRP A 13 -15.80 -23.08 -11.43
C TRP A 13 -14.54 -23.92 -11.56
N THR A 14 -13.67 -23.50 -12.48
CA THR A 14 -12.42 -24.16 -12.81
C THR A 14 -11.29 -23.15 -12.75
N ILE A 15 -10.23 -23.48 -12.01
CA ILE A 15 -8.98 -22.71 -12.03
C ILE A 15 -8.01 -23.34 -13.02
N LEU A 16 -7.55 -22.52 -13.96
CA LEU A 16 -6.56 -22.84 -14.97
C LEU A 16 -5.22 -22.17 -14.63
N ASP A 17 -4.25 -22.22 -15.55
CA ASP A 17 -2.93 -21.60 -15.36
C ASP A 17 -2.97 -20.07 -15.25
N ASP A 18 -3.90 -19.41 -15.95
CA ASP A 18 -3.93 -17.95 -16.10
C ASP A 18 -5.32 -17.33 -15.86
N ARG A 19 -6.34 -18.16 -15.60
CA ARG A 19 -7.73 -17.72 -15.51
C ARG A 19 -8.60 -18.62 -14.65
N ILE A 20 -9.78 -18.12 -14.30
CA ILE A 20 -10.86 -18.85 -13.67
C ILE A 20 -12.05 -18.88 -14.62
N ILE A 21 -12.59 -20.06 -14.88
CA ILE A 21 -13.90 -20.23 -15.50
C ILE A 21 -14.92 -20.28 -14.36
N TYR A 22 -15.91 -19.39 -14.32
CA TYR A 22 -16.96 -19.33 -13.31
C TYR A 22 -18.34 -19.35 -13.98
N GLY A 23 -18.98 -20.53 -13.98
CA GLY A 23 -20.11 -20.82 -14.88
C GLY A 23 -19.66 -20.68 -16.33
N GLU A 24 -20.28 -19.77 -17.07
CA GLU A 24 -19.92 -19.45 -18.47
C GLU A 24 -18.96 -18.27 -18.59
N ARG A 25 -18.58 -17.64 -17.47
CA ARG A 25 -17.72 -16.45 -17.47
C ARG A 25 -16.26 -16.85 -17.35
N GLU A 26 -15.43 -16.19 -18.13
CA GLU A 26 -13.98 -16.29 -18.03
C GLU A 26 -13.42 -15.08 -17.28
N ILE A 27 -12.56 -15.31 -16.30
CA ILE A 27 -11.97 -14.30 -15.44
C ILE A 27 -10.45 -14.50 -15.49
N LEU A 28 -9.76 -13.63 -16.22
CA LEU A 28 -8.30 -13.61 -16.23
C LEU A 28 -7.76 -13.24 -14.86
N PHE A 29 -6.67 -13.88 -14.44
CA PHE A 29 -5.98 -13.56 -13.19
C PHE A 29 -5.57 -12.09 -13.09
N THR A 30 -5.21 -11.48 -14.21
CA THR A 30 -4.85 -10.05 -14.31
C THR A 30 -5.98 -9.09 -13.96
N HIS A 31 -7.24 -9.53 -14.06
CA HIS A 31 -8.42 -8.72 -13.70
C HIS A 31 -8.85 -8.90 -12.24
N ILE A 32 -8.23 -9.85 -11.52
CA ILE A 32 -8.53 -10.09 -10.13
C ILE A 32 -7.78 -9.06 -9.28
N GLN A 33 -8.52 -8.20 -8.60
CA GLN A 33 -8.00 -7.13 -7.76
C GLN A 33 -7.61 -7.65 -6.36
N SER A 34 -8.33 -8.65 -5.86
CA SER A 34 -7.98 -9.34 -4.61
C SER A 34 -8.54 -10.76 -4.60
N ALA A 35 -7.89 -11.64 -3.84
CA ALA A 35 -8.38 -12.97 -3.52
C ALA A 35 -8.09 -13.27 -2.05
N LYS A 36 -9.05 -13.88 -1.34
CA LYS A 36 -8.90 -14.30 0.06
C LYS A 36 -9.71 -15.54 0.37
N LEU A 37 -9.29 -16.28 1.40
CA LEU A 37 -10.16 -17.30 2.01
C LEU A 37 -11.25 -16.59 2.82
N PHE A 38 -12.51 -16.75 2.42
CA PHE A 38 -13.65 -16.19 3.14
C PHE A 38 -14.15 -17.17 4.22
N CYS A 39 -14.23 -18.46 3.89
CA CYS A 39 -14.67 -19.48 4.83
C CYS A 39 -13.88 -20.77 4.63
N LYS A 40 -13.38 -21.36 5.72
CA LYS A 40 -12.79 -22.71 5.70
C LYS A 40 -13.90 -23.75 5.60
N SER A 41 -13.68 -24.77 4.77
CA SER A 41 -14.62 -25.91 4.72
C SER A 41 -14.59 -26.71 6.02
N SER A 42 -15.75 -27.21 6.44
CA SER A 42 -15.91 -28.15 7.55
C SER A 42 -16.84 -29.29 7.14
N PHE A 43 -17.05 -30.28 8.00
CA PHE A 43 -17.99 -31.38 7.71
C PHE A 43 -19.43 -30.91 7.41
N VAL A 44 -19.80 -29.69 7.83
CA VAL A 44 -21.12 -29.11 7.62
C VAL A 44 -21.13 -27.90 6.68
N THR A 45 -19.97 -27.32 6.35
CA THR A 45 -19.87 -26.12 5.51
C THR A 45 -18.90 -26.30 4.36
N ASN A 46 -19.25 -25.74 3.20
CA ASN A 46 -18.33 -25.64 2.06
C ASN A 46 -17.26 -24.58 2.36
N GLY A 47 -16.10 -24.73 1.72
CA GLY A 47 -15.10 -23.68 1.71
C GLY A 47 -15.45 -22.61 0.68
N VAL A 48 -15.08 -21.37 0.95
CA VAL A 48 -15.37 -20.22 0.09
C VAL A 48 -14.11 -19.40 -0.08
N ILE A 49 -13.65 -19.27 -1.33
CA ILE A 49 -12.64 -18.29 -1.74
C ILE A 49 -13.41 -17.10 -2.31
N GLN A 50 -13.13 -15.91 -1.83
CA GLN A 50 -13.73 -14.68 -2.36
C GLN A 50 -12.70 -13.95 -3.21
N ILE A 51 -13.08 -13.61 -4.43
CA ILE A 51 -12.30 -12.74 -5.31
C ILE A 51 -13.04 -11.44 -5.57
N ILE A 52 -12.32 -10.36 -5.84
CA ILE A 52 -12.89 -9.09 -6.33
C ILE A 52 -12.41 -8.87 -7.76
N VAL A 53 -13.35 -8.69 -8.67
CA VAL A 53 -13.13 -8.42 -10.09
C VAL A 53 -13.99 -7.22 -10.45
N ASP A 54 -13.38 -6.15 -10.99
CA ASP A 54 -14.06 -4.90 -11.33
C ASP A 54 -14.93 -4.34 -10.19
N GLY A 55 -14.41 -4.37 -8.95
CA GLY A 55 -15.13 -3.92 -7.75
C GLY A 55 -16.30 -4.81 -7.30
N LYS A 56 -16.53 -5.96 -7.95
CA LYS A 56 -17.59 -6.92 -7.60
C LYS A 56 -17.03 -8.18 -6.96
N SER A 57 -17.62 -8.60 -5.85
CA SER A 57 -17.25 -9.84 -5.16
C SER A 57 -17.82 -11.06 -5.85
N ILE A 58 -16.99 -12.08 -6.07
CA ILE A 58 -17.37 -13.40 -6.59
C ILE A 58 -16.93 -14.45 -5.58
N ASN A 59 -17.85 -15.34 -5.20
CA ASN A 59 -17.60 -16.43 -4.27
C ASN A 59 -17.37 -17.74 -5.04
N LEU A 60 -16.15 -18.23 -4.97
CA LEU A 60 -15.70 -19.51 -5.51
C LEU A 60 -15.84 -20.57 -4.42
N VAL A 61 -16.91 -21.36 -4.51
CA VAL A 61 -17.29 -22.32 -3.46
C VAL A 61 -16.73 -23.70 -3.78
N TYR A 62 -16.06 -24.35 -2.83
CA TYR A 62 -15.57 -25.73 -2.96
C TYR A 62 -16.14 -26.65 -1.87
N PRO A 63 -16.59 -27.87 -2.22
CA PRO A 63 -17.07 -28.84 -1.23
C PRO A 63 -16.00 -29.27 -0.22
N HIS A 64 -16.41 -29.61 1.01
CA HIS A 64 -15.49 -30.12 2.04
C HIS A 64 -14.70 -31.36 1.60
N LYS A 65 -15.32 -32.25 0.82
CA LYS A 65 -14.64 -33.42 0.21
C LYS A 65 -13.45 -33.05 -0.69
N LEU A 66 -13.40 -31.82 -1.20
CA LEU A 66 -12.32 -31.30 -2.03
C LEU A 66 -11.43 -30.30 -1.28
N LYS A 67 -11.45 -30.28 0.07
CA LYS A 67 -10.74 -29.27 0.88
C LYS A 67 -9.27 -29.09 0.53
N VAL A 68 -8.53 -30.19 0.33
CA VAL A 68 -7.10 -30.18 -0.02
C VAL A 68 -6.88 -29.49 -1.37
N TYR A 69 -7.73 -29.78 -2.35
CA TYR A 69 -7.67 -29.14 -3.67
C TYR A 69 -8.13 -27.69 -3.62
N GLY A 70 -9.12 -27.35 -2.80
CA GLY A 70 -9.58 -25.98 -2.60
C GLY A 70 -8.50 -25.11 -1.96
N GLU A 71 -7.78 -25.63 -0.97
CA GLU A 71 -6.61 -24.97 -0.36
C GLU A 71 -5.48 -24.79 -1.39
N LYS A 72 -5.19 -25.83 -2.18
CA LYS A 72 -4.20 -25.75 -3.27
C LYS A 72 -4.59 -24.71 -4.33
N ALA A 73 -5.87 -24.63 -4.68
CA ALA A 73 -6.40 -23.64 -5.63
C ALA A 73 -6.31 -22.22 -5.06
N LEU A 74 -6.58 -22.02 -3.77
CA LEU A 74 -6.38 -20.74 -3.10
C LEU A 74 -4.90 -20.33 -3.15
N THR A 75 -3.98 -21.19 -2.71
CA THR A 75 -2.54 -20.87 -2.74
C THR A 75 -2.08 -20.52 -4.14
N TYR A 76 -2.42 -21.35 -5.13
CA TYR A 76 -2.08 -21.08 -6.52
C TYR A 76 -2.67 -19.76 -7.03
N LEU A 77 -3.93 -19.48 -6.70
CA LEU A 77 -4.56 -18.22 -7.06
C LEU A 77 -3.79 -17.06 -6.42
N LEU A 78 -3.56 -17.10 -5.10
CA LEU A 78 -2.81 -16.08 -4.35
C LEU A 78 -1.44 -15.81 -4.97
N ASP A 79 -0.76 -16.85 -5.44
CA ASP A 79 0.56 -16.76 -6.08
C ASP A 79 0.50 -16.23 -7.52
N ASN A 80 -0.64 -16.33 -8.22
CA ASN A 80 -0.73 -16.02 -9.65
C ASN A 80 -1.73 -14.92 -10.07
N TYR A 81 -2.63 -14.45 -9.18
CA TYR A 81 -3.57 -13.35 -9.48
C TYR A 81 -2.90 -11.96 -9.50
N GLY A 82 -3.47 -11.00 -10.23
CA GLY A 82 -2.95 -9.65 -10.41
C GLY A 82 -1.94 -9.52 -11.55
N ILE A 83 -1.41 -8.32 -11.75
CA ILE A 83 -0.36 -8.05 -12.75
C ILE A 83 0.98 -8.48 -12.15
N LYS A 84 1.82 -9.25 -12.89
CA LYS A 84 3.12 -9.75 -12.39
C LYS A 84 4.04 -8.63 -11.86
N GLU A 85 4.01 -7.44 -12.47
CA GLU A 85 4.75 -6.25 -11.99
C GLU A 85 4.30 -5.80 -10.58
N GLU A 86 3.03 -5.98 -10.21
CA GLU A 86 2.55 -5.63 -8.87
C GLU A 86 2.94 -6.66 -7.81
N LYS A 87 3.38 -7.87 -8.20
CA LYS A 87 3.85 -8.93 -7.28
C LYS A 87 5.33 -8.88 -6.99
N GLU A 88 6.14 -8.53 -8.00
CA GLU A 88 7.58 -8.33 -7.82
C GLU A 88 7.89 -7.06 -7.01
N ASN A 89 6.94 -6.12 -6.92
CA ASN A 89 7.11 -4.86 -6.20
C ASN A 89 6.56 -4.87 -4.76
N ARG A 90 6.31 -6.03 -4.14
CA ARG A 90 5.77 -6.17 -2.78
C ARG A 90 6.79 -6.77 -1.82
N LYS A 91 6.73 -6.39 -0.55
CA LYS A 91 7.61 -6.94 0.49
C LYS A 91 7.25 -8.37 0.85
N SER A 92 8.26 -9.16 1.17
CA SER A 92 8.08 -10.47 1.80
C SER A 92 7.64 -10.34 3.26
N ILE A 93 7.02 -11.40 3.79
CA ILE A 93 6.65 -11.48 5.23
C ILE A 93 7.88 -11.31 6.13
N SER A 94 9.03 -11.89 5.74
CA SER A 94 10.28 -11.79 6.51
C SER A 94 10.80 -10.37 6.58
N GLU A 95 10.85 -9.64 5.46
CA GLU A 95 11.32 -8.25 5.44
C GLU A 95 10.43 -7.33 6.30
N VAL A 96 9.10 -7.49 6.21
CA VAL A 96 8.18 -6.74 7.04
C VAL A 96 8.40 -7.05 8.53
N GLN A 97 8.60 -8.32 8.88
CA GLN A 97 8.83 -8.71 10.26
C GLN A 97 10.16 -8.19 10.80
N GLU A 98 11.21 -8.19 9.99
CA GLU A 98 12.51 -7.58 10.33
C GLU A 98 12.38 -6.08 10.56
N GLU A 99 11.69 -5.36 9.68
CA GLU A 99 11.42 -3.92 9.86
C GLU A 99 10.68 -3.65 11.17
N ILE A 100 9.60 -4.40 11.45
CA ILE A 100 8.82 -4.27 12.67
C ILE A 100 9.67 -4.56 13.91
N ASN A 101 10.51 -5.61 13.87
CA ASN A 101 11.37 -5.98 14.99
C ASN A 101 12.49 -4.97 15.24
N SER A 102 12.88 -4.23 14.20
CA SER A 102 13.89 -3.16 14.31
C SER A 102 13.34 -1.85 14.88
N LEU A 103 12.01 -1.71 15.01
CA LEU A 103 11.41 -0.50 15.54
C LEU A 103 11.77 -0.28 17.01
N PRO A 104 12.17 0.96 17.41
CA PRO A 104 12.49 1.29 18.80
C PRO A 104 11.34 1.05 19.77
N CYS A 105 10.11 1.25 19.29
CA CYS A 105 8.89 1.06 20.06
C CYS A 105 7.79 0.57 19.11
N LYS A 106 7.03 -0.43 19.54
CA LYS A 106 5.94 -1.02 18.76
C LYS A 106 4.84 -1.53 19.68
N ASP A 107 3.62 -1.50 19.17
CA ASP A 107 2.46 -2.10 19.83
C ASP A 107 1.69 -2.92 18.79
N ASP A 108 1.71 -4.24 18.98
CA ASP A 108 1.01 -5.23 18.17
C ASP A 108 -0.24 -5.80 18.88
N TRP A 109 -0.69 -5.16 19.96
CA TRP A 109 -1.83 -5.65 20.72
C TRP A 109 -3.09 -5.71 19.85
N GLY A 110 -3.69 -6.90 19.79
CA GLY A 110 -4.91 -7.15 19.02
C GLY A 110 -4.77 -7.04 17.49
N THR A 111 -3.58 -6.74 16.95
CA THR A 111 -3.38 -6.36 15.54
C THR A 111 -2.57 -7.36 14.71
N ARG A 112 -2.38 -8.59 15.21
CA ARG A 112 -1.58 -9.62 14.50
C ARG A 112 -2.13 -9.98 13.11
N LYS A 113 -3.45 -9.88 12.93
CA LYS A 113 -4.10 -10.22 11.65
C LYS A 113 -3.81 -9.14 10.60
N GLU A 114 -3.73 -7.90 11.04
CA GLU A 114 -3.43 -6.71 10.26
C GLU A 114 -1.96 -6.69 9.85
N ILE A 115 -1.06 -7.03 10.79
CA ILE A 115 0.39 -7.16 10.52
C ILE A 115 0.63 -8.20 9.41
N ALA A 116 -0.09 -9.33 9.43
CA ALA A 116 0.04 -10.37 8.41
C ALA A 116 -0.38 -9.93 7.00
N GLU A 117 -1.11 -8.82 6.87
CA GLU A 117 -1.57 -8.29 5.58
C GLU A 117 -0.61 -7.22 5.02
N LEU A 118 0.30 -6.67 5.84
CA LEU A 118 1.26 -5.65 5.41
C LEU A 118 2.10 -6.04 4.18
N PRO A 119 2.59 -7.28 4.02
CA PRO A 119 3.31 -7.71 2.81
C PRO A 119 2.49 -7.53 1.52
N SER A 120 1.16 -7.64 1.61
CA SER A 120 0.28 -7.46 0.45
C SER A 120 -0.05 -5.99 0.16
N VAL A 121 0.22 -5.08 1.10
CA VAL A 121 -0.15 -3.66 1.05
C VAL A 121 1.07 -2.76 0.82
N LEU A 122 2.25 -3.16 1.30
CA LEU A 122 3.48 -2.38 1.23
C LEU A 122 4.25 -2.70 -0.05
N SER A 123 4.69 -1.62 -0.73
CA SER A 123 5.62 -1.72 -1.85
C SER A 123 7.05 -2.01 -1.36
N ILE A 124 7.91 -2.53 -2.21
CA ILE A 124 9.30 -2.88 -1.84
C ILE A 124 10.12 -1.68 -1.35
N ASP A 125 9.85 -0.50 -1.92
CA ASP A 125 10.45 0.79 -1.58
C ASP A 125 9.71 1.56 -0.47
N GLU A 126 8.69 0.94 0.13
CA GLU A 126 7.88 1.51 1.20
C GLU A 126 8.29 0.92 2.57
N HIS A 127 9.06 1.67 3.35
CA HIS A 127 9.63 1.24 4.62
C HIS A 127 8.82 1.71 5.83
N ILE A 128 8.62 0.81 6.80
CA ILE A 128 7.94 1.09 8.06
C ILE A 128 8.85 1.95 8.95
N LYS A 129 8.30 3.03 9.49
CA LYS A 129 9.00 4.00 10.35
C LYS A 129 8.50 4.00 11.78
N ALA A 130 7.20 3.80 11.97
CA ALA A 130 6.59 3.61 13.27
C ALA A 130 5.30 2.80 13.13
N MET A 131 4.90 2.12 14.21
CA MET A 131 3.60 1.47 14.29
C MET A 131 2.99 1.62 15.68
N THR A 132 1.67 1.61 15.74
CA THR A 132 0.91 1.58 16.99
C THR A 132 -0.43 0.88 16.78
N SER A 133 -1.11 0.54 17.87
CA SER A 133 -2.44 -0.04 17.85
C SER A 133 -3.43 0.84 18.61
N GLY A 134 -4.71 0.73 18.27
CA GLY A 134 -5.77 1.43 19.00
C GLY A 134 -7.17 1.05 18.51
N LEU A 135 -8.17 1.78 18.99
CA LEU A 135 -9.56 1.59 18.63
C LEU A 135 -10.10 2.77 17.81
N THR A 136 -10.85 2.45 16.77
CA THR A 136 -11.68 3.39 16.02
C THR A 136 -13.01 2.73 15.73
N ASP A 137 -14.11 3.41 16.06
CA ASP A 137 -15.48 2.92 15.90
C ASP A 137 -15.72 1.52 16.54
N GLY A 138 -15.03 1.25 17.66
CA GLY A 138 -15.14 -0.01 18.39
C GLY A 138 -14.36 -1.19 17.79
N ASN A 139 -13.68 -1.02 16.65
CA ASN A 139 -12.79 -2.03 16.07
C ASN A 139 -11.34 -1.74 16.45
N THR A 140 -10.51 -2.79 16.49
CA THR A 140 -9.06 -2.66 16.65
C THR A 140 -8.42 -2.34 15.31
N TRP A 141 -7.55 -1.33 15.32
CA TRP A 141 -6.81 -0.90 14.15
C TRP A 141 -5.31 -0.97 14.41
N LEU A 142 -4.59 -1.43 13.40
CA LEU A 142 -3.15 -1.21 13.27
C LEU A 142 -2.91 0.09 12.53
N ILE A 143 -2.04 0.94 13.05
CA ILE A 143 -1.65 2.19 12.42
C ILE A 143 -0.15 2.13 12.14
N VAL A 144 0.22 2.32 10.87
CA VAL A 144 1.60 2.21 10.40
C VAL A 144 1.99 3.49 9.69
N CYS A 145 3.06 4.13 10.14
CA CYS A 145 3.72 5.21 9.42
C CYS A 145 4.81 4.63 8.54
N THR A 146 4.78 4.94 7.25
CA THR A 146 5.84 4.61 6.28
C THR A 146 6.54 5.88 5.80
N ASN A 147 7.59 5.73 4.98
CA ASN A 147 8.21 6.84 4.24
C ASN A 147 7.30 7.47 3.16
N LYS A 148 6.07 6.97 2.96
CA LYS A 148 5.15 7.45 1.91
C LYS A 148 3.80 7.92 2.47
N ARG A 149 3.29 7.26 3.51
CA ARG A 149 1.91 7.45 4.00
C ARG A 149 1.74 6.91 5.41
N VAL A 150 0.62 7.29 6.03
CA VAL A 150 0.08 6.61 7.21
C VAL A 150 -1.02 5.65 6.76
N LEU A 151 -0.88 4.37 7.13
CA LEU A 151 -1.84 3.31 6.87
C LEU A 151 -2.61 2.99 8.14
N MET A 152 -3.92 2.79 8.03
CA MET A 152 -4.76 2.24 9.09
C MET A 152 -5.40 0.96 8.56
N LEU A 153 -5.18 -0.16 9.26
CA LEU A 153 -5.66 -1.48 8.88
C LEU A 153 -6.58 -2.03 9.98
N ASP A 154 -7.71 -2.57 9.56
CA ASP A 154 -8.65 -3.32 10.42
C ASP A 154 -9.01 -4.62 9.70
N LYS A 155 -8.75 -5.76 10.34
CA LYS A 155 -8.99 -7.09 9.78
C LYS A 155 -10.12 -7.79 10.53
N GLY A 156 -11.35 -7.37 10.23
CA GLY A 156 -12.55 -8.04 10.69
C GLY A 156 -12.73 -9.45 10.11
N MET A 157 -13.22 -10.37 10.95
CA MET A 157 -13.47 -11.76 10.55
C MET A 157 -14.57 -11.90 9.49
N ILE A 158 -15.52 -10.95 9.43
CA ILE A 158 -16.69 -11.01 8.54
C ILE A 158 -16.47 -10.19 7.26
N TYR A 159 -15.96 -8.96 7.37
CA TYR A 159 -15.80 -8.05 6.23
C TYR A 159 -14.40 -8.10 5.58
N GLY A 160 -13.41 -8.75 6.20
CA GLY A 160 -12.04 -8.82 5.69
C GLY A 160 -11.22 -7.57 6.02
N LEU A 161 -10.23 -7.27 5.17
CA LEU A 161 -9.32 -6.15 5.39
C LEU A 161 -10.00 -4.83 4.99
N LYS A 162 -10.08 -3.90 5.93
CA LYS A 162 -10.37 -2.49 5.70
C LYS A 162 -9.04 -1.73 5.79
N LEU A 163 -8.72 -0.98 4.74
CA LEU A 163 -7.50 -0.20 4.63
C LEU A 163 -7.85 1.27 4.41
N ILE A 164 -7.21 2.15 5.17
CA ILE A 164 -7.22 3.59 4.95
C ILE A 164 -5.78 4.02 4.73
N ASP A 165 -5.50 4.71 3.62
CA ASP A 165 -4.20 5.28 3.30
C ASP A 165 -4.27 6.81 3.29
N ILE A 166 -3.36 7.43 4.04
CA ILE A 166 -3.24 8.89 4.12
C ILE A 166 -1.82 9.26 3.67
N PRO A 167 -1.63 9.71 2.42
CA PRO A 167 -0.35 10.19 1.93
C PRO A 167 0.25 11.27 2.85
N LEU A 168 1.58 11.23 3.06
CA LEU A 168 2.24 12.18 3.97
C LEU A 168 2.06 13.63 3.55
N ASP A 169 1.92 13.93 2.26
CA ASP A 169 1.67 15.29 1.77
C ASP A 169 0.25 15.80 2.01
N ARG A 170 -0.70 14.90 2.30
CA ARG A 170 -2.07 15.23 2.68
C ARG A 170 -2.27 15.40 4.18
N ILE A 171 -1.29 15.03 4.99
CA ILE A 171 -1.36 15.22 6.44
C ILE A 171 -1.15 16.71 6.74
N ASN A 172 -2.21 17.35 7.23
CA ASN A 172 -2.21 18.74 7.66
C ASN A 172 -1.70 18.87 9.08
N SER A 173 -2.15 17.98 9.97
CA SER A 173 -1.70 17.93 11.35
C SER A 173 -1.84 16.53 11.93
N ILE A 174 -0.96 16.23 12.88
CA ILE A 174 -1.09 15.10 13.79
C ILE A 174 -0.98 15.63 15.22
N SER A 175 -1.83 15.14 16.12
CA SER A 175 -1.79 15.47 17.54
C SER A 175 -2.05 14.24 18.38
N HIS A 176 -1.64 14.27 19.64
CA HIS A 176 -1.99 13.25 20.62
C HIS A 176 -2.43 13.86 21.94
N SER A 177 -3.19 13.10 22.71
CA SER A 177 -3.48 13.39 24.12
C SER A 177 -3.16 12.17 24.96
N LYS A 178 -2.40 12.37 26.04
CA LYS A 178 -2.04 11.29 26.97
C LYS A 178 -3.09 11.19 28.08
N GLY A 179 -3.69 10.02 28.25
CA GLY A 179 -4.52 9.69 29.41
C GLY A 179 -3.72 8.94 30.47
N LEU A 180 -4.36 8.64 31.61
CA LEU A 180 -3.72 7.95 32.74
C LEU A 180 -3.15 6.57 32.36
N LEU A 181 -3.86 5.83 31.49
CA LEU A 181 -3.45 4.50 31.03
C LEU A 181 -3.25 4.44 29.52
N LEU A 182 -4.13 5.10 28.77
CA LEU A 182 -4.15 5.07 27.30
C LEU A 182 -4.25 6.49 26.75
N GLY A 183 -3.69 6.69 25.57
CA GLY A 183 -3.74 7.93 24.82
C GLY A 183 -4.71 7.90 23.66
N LYS A 184 -4.76 9.03 22.95
CA LYS A 184 -5.47 9.19 21.69
C LYS A 184 -4.57 9.88 20.69
N ILE A 185 -4.67 9.49 19.42
CA ILE A 185 -4.01 10.15 18.29
C ILE A 185 -5.10 10.73 17.38
N SER A 186 -4.91 11.94 16.89
CA SER A 186 -5.78 12.53 15.87
C SER A 186 -4.96 12.96 14.65
N ILE A 187 -5.34 12.49 13.47
CA ILE A 187 -4.71 12.81 12.19
C ILE A 187 -5.72 13.59 11.35
N THR A 188 -5.34 14.78 10.90
CA THR A 188 -6.19 15.63 10.06
C THR A 188 -5.64 15.67 8.64
N ASP A 189 -6.49 15.33 7.68
CA ASP A 189 -6.27 15.41 6.24
C ASP A 189 -7.41 16.24 5.63
N GLY A 190 -7.08 17.46 5.19
CA GLY A 190 -8.07 18.44 4.73
C GLY A 190 -9.12 18.77 5.79
N ALA A 191 -10.38 18.43 5.51
CA ALA A 191 -11.52 18.64 6.42
C ALA A 191 -11.84 17.42 7.30
N THR A 192 -11.11 16.32 7.14
CA THR A 192 -11.38 15.06 7.87
C THR A 192 -10.36 14.88 8.98
N THR A 193 -10.83 14.81 10.23
CA THR A 193 -10.02 14.38 11.37
C THR A 193 -10.38 12.95 11.73
N ARG A 194 -9.37 12.07 11.76
CA ARG A 194 -9.50 10.68 12.19
C ARG A 194 -8.88 10.53 13.57
N THR A 195 -9.64 9.99 14.51
CA THR A 195 -9.18 9.77 15.88
C THR A 195 -9.02 8.28 16.15
N ILE A 196 -7.85 7.93 16.67
CA ILE A 196 -7.55 6.61 17.21
C ILE A 196 -7.53 6.73 18.73
N GLU A 197 -8.38 5.98 19.39
CA GLU A 197 -8.47 5.92 20.84
C GLU A 197 -7.72 4.71 21.40
N ASN A 198 -7.58 4.64 22.72
CA ASN A 198 -6.98 3.49 23.40
C ASN A 198 -5.57 3.12 22.93
N VAL A 199 -4.78 4.13 22.55
CA VAL A 199 -3.40 3.95 22.09
C VAL A 199 -2.47 3.76 23.28
N SER A 200 -1.53 2.81 23.20
CA SER A 200 -0.53 2.64 24.25
C SER A 200 0.30 3.91 24.44
N ASN A 201 0.37 4.38 25.68
CA ASN A 201 1.19 5.54 26.08
C ASN A 201 2.68 5.36 25.78
N GLU A 202 3.15 4.12 25.62
CA GLU A 202 4.53 3.79 25.26
C GLU A 202 4.85 4.18 23.81
N THR A 203 3.96 3.82 22.88
CA THR A 203 4.12 4.11 21.44
C THR A 203 3.61 5.48 21.03
N LEU A 204 2.74 6.11 21.84
CA LEU A 204 2.01 7.33 21.50
C LEU A 204 2.93 8.44 20.97
N ASN A 205 3.92 8.83 21.77
CA ASN A 205 4.84 9.92 21.42
C ASN A 205 5.73 9.53 20.25
N PHE A 206 6.33 8.33 20.31
CA PHE A 206 7.21 7.85 19.25
C PHE A 206 6.49 7.85 17.90
N PHE A 207 5.24 7.39 17.86
CA PHE A 207 4.46 7.37 16.64
C PHE A 207 4.17 8.79 16.12
N THR A 208 3.68 9.70 16.96
CA THR A 208 3.35 11.06 16.50
C THR A 208 4.56 11.87 16.07
N ASP A 209 5.68 11.72 16.79
CA ASP A 209 6.93 12.41 16.47
C ASP A 209 7.50 11.88 15.16
N THR A 210 7.44 10.56 14.95
CA THR A 210 7.91 9.93 13.71
C THR A 210 7.06 10.34 12.52
N VAL A 211 5.73 10.37 12.63
CA VAL A 211 4.86 10.86 11.55
C VAL A 211 5.18 12.31 11.21
N SER A 212 5.31 13.19 12.22
CA SER A 212 5.63 14.60 12.00
C SER A 212 6.96 14.76 11.25
N LYS A 213 7.98 14.01 11.67
CA LYS A 213 9.30 13.98 11.02
C LYS A 213 9.23 13.47 9.58
N GLU A 214 8.54 12.36 9.32
CA GLU A 214 8.43 11.79 7.97
C GLU A 214 7.62 12.72 7.03
N VAL A 215 6.58 13.41 7.53
CA VAL A 215 5.87 14.45 6.77
C VAL A 215 6.82 15.58 6.34
N GLU A 216 7.70 16.03 7.24
CA GLU A 216 8.70 17.07 6.91
C GLU A 216 9.71 16.58 5.87
N ILE A 217 10.28 15.38 6.07
CA ILE A 217 11.22 14.76 5.12
C ILE A 217 10.57 14.63 3.74
N TYR A 218 9.32 14.15 3.68
CA TYR A 218 8.59 13.97 2.43
C TYR A 218 8.36 15.31 1.70
N LYS A 219 7.95 16.36 2.42
CA LYS A 219 7.75 17.70 1.87
C LYS A 219 9.07 18.32 1.37
N GLN A 220 10.16 18.13 2.10
CA GLN A 220 11.49 18.62 1.69
C GLN A 220 12.02 17.89 0.44
N ALA A 221 11.87 16.57 0.38
CA ALA A 221 12.24 15.79 -0.79
C ALA A 221 11.46 16.25 -2.04
N LYS A 222 10.13 16.44 -1.91
CA LYS A 222 9.27 16.93 -3.00
C LYS A 222 9.68 18.32 -3.48
N ASN A 223 9.97 19.25 -2.56
CA ASN A 223 10.41 20.60 -2.92
C ASN A 223 11.79 20.61 -3.58
N THR A 224 12.70 19.73 -3.17
CA THR A 224 14.05 19.61 -3.76
C THR A 224 13.98 19.07 -5.19
N SER A 225 13.14 18.05 -5.44
CA SER A 225 12.88 17.53 -6.79
C SER A 225 12.27 18.59 -7.71
N VAL A 226 11.29 19.37 -7.21
CA VAL A 226 10.71 20.48 -7.99
C VAL A 226 11.75 21.56 -8.29
N THR A 227 12.61 21.90 -7.33
CA THR A 227 13.66 22.92 -7.53
C THR A 227 14.69 22.47 -8.55
N GLN A 228 15.09 21.19 -8.55
CA GLN A 228 16.00 20.64 -9.56
C GLN A 228 15.37 20.62 -10.97
N VAL A 229 14.08 20.31 -11.10
CA VAL A 229 13.39 20.33 -12.40
C VAL A 229 13.21 21.76 -12.91
N VAL A 230 12.83 22.70 -12.04
CA VAL A 230 12.72 24.13 -12.41
C VAL A 230 14.06 24.70 -12.83
N ASN A 231 15.15 24.39 -12.10
CA ASN A 231 16.49 24.82 -12.50
C ASN A 231 16.91 24.18 -13.83
N ALA A 232 16.67 22.87 -14.04
CA ALA A 232 16.98 22.22 -15.30
C ALA A 232 16.19 22.79 -16.49
N MET A 233 14.90 23.13 -16.30
CA MET A 233 14.10 23.84 -17.31
C MET A 233 14.63 25.26 -17.55
N SER A 234 14.94 26.02 -16.49
CA SER A 234 15.50 27.38 -16.62
C SER A 234 16.82 27.38 -17.38
N THR A 235 17.73 26.45 -17.06
CA THR A 235 19.00 26.28 -17.77
C THR A 235 18.78 25.96 -19.25
N ALA A 236 17.84 25.08 -19.58
CA ALA A 236 17.51 24.76 -20.97
C ALA A 236 16.90 25.97 -21.72
N ASP A 237 16.00 26.71 -21.07
CA ASP A 237 15.36 27.91 -21.61
C ASP A 237 16.38 29.04 -21.83
N GLU A 238 17.35 29.20 -20.92
CA GLU A 238 18.45 30.14 -21.05
C GLU A 238 19.37 29.77 -22.23
N ILE A 239 19.75 28.49 -22.37
CA ILE A 239 20.53 28.01 -23.52
C ILE A 239 19.79 28.27 -24.83
N LEU A 240 18.46 28.09 -24.87
CA LEU A 240 17.65 28.37 -26.05
C LEU A 240 17.67 29.85 -26.44
N LYS A 241 17.56 30.76 -25.45
CA LYS A 241 17.67 32.21 -25.68
C LYS A 241 19.05 32.61 -26.22
N PHE A 242 20.13 32.05 -25.65
CA PHE A 242 21.47 32.28 -26.16
C PHE A 242 21.66 31.74 -27.58
N LYS A 243 21.02 30.61 -27.93
CA LYS A 243 21.06 30.06 -29.29
C LYS A 243 20.34 30.98 -30.28
N GLN A 244 19.21 31.57 -29.91
CA GLN A 244 18.51 32.56 -30.73
C GLN A 244 19.37 33.81 -30.99
N LEU A 245 20.10 34.29 -29.97
CA LEU A 245 21.00 35.44 -30.13
C LEU A 245 22.18 35.13 -31.07
N LEU A 246 22.72 33.91 -31.03
CA LEU A 246 23.69 33.42 -32.00
C LEU A 246 23.11 33.37 -33.42
N ASP A 247 21.89 32.83 -33.59
CA ASP A 247 21.23 32.72 -34.89
C ASP A 247 20.88 34.09 -35.48
N MET A 248 20.62 35.09 -34.63
CA MET A 248 20.44 36.49 -35.02
C MET A 248 21.77 37.21 -35.31
N GLY A 249 22.91 36.55 -35.11
CA GLY A 249 24.24 37.13 -35.31
C GLY A 249 24.65 38.16 -34.24
N VAL A 250 23.96 38.20 -33.10
CA VAL A 250 24.27 39.07 -31.96
C VAL A 250 25.44 38.52 -31.14
N LEU A 251 25.58 37.19 -31.09
CA LEU A 251 26.68 36.50 -30.43
C LEU A 251 27.53 35.75 -31.45
N THR A 252 28.82 35.59 -31.16
CA THR A 252 29.69 34.67 -31.89
C THR A 252 29.54 33.24 -31.39
N GLN A 253 30.01 32.28 -32.19
CA GLN A 253 29.98 30.86 -31.81
C GLN A 253 30.82 30.61 -30.54
N GLU A 254 31.95 31.29 -30.39
CA GLU A 254 32.81 31.18 -29.20
C GLU A 254 32.12 31.72 -27.94
N GLU A 255 31.39 32.83 -28.04
CA GLU A 255 30.65 33.44 -26.93
C GLU A 255 29.48 32.57 -26.47
N PHE A 256 28.74 31.98 -27.43
CA PHE A 256 27.67 31.04 -27.14
C PHE A 256 28.18 29.78 -26.42
N GLU A 257 29.26 29.17 -26.91
CA GLU A 257 29.81 27.95 -26.31
C GLU A 257 30.40 28.21 -24.91
N CYS A 258 30.98 29.40 -24.67
CA CYS A 258 31.44 29.81 -23.35
C CYS A 258 30.27 29.88 -22.35
N LYS A 259 29.18 30.57 -22.71
CA LYS A 259 27.99 30.70 -21.84
C LYS A 259 27.26 29.38 -21.63
N LYS A 260 27.19 28.53 -22.66
CA LYS A 260 26.59 27.20 -22.57
C LYS A 260 27.35 26.29 -21.60
N LYS A 261 28.69 26.32 -21.60
CA LYS A 261 29.50 25.55 -20.63
C LYS A 261 29.31 26.04 -19.20
N GLU A 262 29.30 27.35 -19.00
CA GLU A 262 29.04 27.98 -17.70
C GLU A 262 27.66 27.57 -17.14
N LEU A 263 26.62 27.60 -17.97
CA LEU A 263 25.25 27.20 -17.58
C LEU A 263 25.10 25.70 -17.30
N LEU A 264 25.92 24.85 -17.92
CA LEU A 264 25.91 23.41 -17.71
C LEU A 264 26.88 22.96 -16.60
N GLY A 265 27.67 23.88 -16.02
CA GLY A 265 28.58 23.61 -14.92
C GLY A 265 29.88 22.89 -15.31
N PHE A 266 30.38 23.11 -16.55
CA PHE A 266 31.64 22.55 -17.08
C PHE A 266 32.78 23.56 -17.09
#